data_AF-A0A4Y1YJ72-F1
#
_entry.id   AF-A0A4Y1YJ72-F1
#
_cell.length_a   1.000
_cell.length_b   1.000
_cell.length_c   1.000
_cell.angle_alpha   90.00
_cell.angle_beta   90.00
_cell.angle_gamma   90.00
#
_symmetry.space_group_name_H-M   'P 1'
#
loop_
_entity.id
_entity.type
_entity.pdbx_description
1 polymer ?
#
loop_
_entity_poly.entity_id
_entity_poly.type
_entity_poly.pdbx_seq_one_letter_code
_entity_poly.pdbx_strand_id
1 'polypeptide(L)' 'MKNTDTADQKGYDAGKKVSGIKRHIAVDTLGLPHAIAVTTAEVTDRNGALQALKRCRV' A
#
# COMPACT_ATOMS: atom_id res chain seq x y z
N MET A 1 18.64 -4.82 -2.54
CA MET A 1 17.31 -5.45 -2.73
C MET A 1 16.64 -4.80 -3.92
N LYS A 2 16.44 -5.55 -5.01
CA LYS A 2 15.60 -5.11 -6.13
C LYS A 2 14.16 -5.46 -5.72
N ASN A 3 13.24 -4.50 -5.70
CA ASN A 3 11.83 -4.83 -5.49
C ASN A 3 11.40 -5.85 -6.55
N THR A 4 10.55 -6.81 -6.16
CA THR A 4 10.08 -7.88 -7.03
C THR A 4 9.53 -7.30 -8.33
N ASP A 5 10.10 -7.72 -9.47
CA ASP A 5 9.83 -7.19 -10.83
C ASP A 5 8.41 -7.54 -11.36
N THR A 6 7.54 -8.11 -10.52
CA THR A 6 6.26 -8.73 -10.91
C THR A 6 5.02 -7.85 -10.78
N ALA A 7 5.13 -6.60 -10.30
CA ALA A 7 3.98 -5.71 -10.31
C ALA A 7 3.86 -5.04 -11.70
N ASP A 8 2.79 -5.35 -12.43
CA ASP A 8 2.47 -4.74 -13.74
C ASP A 8 2.44 -3.20 -13.67
N GLN A 9 1.98 -2.66 -12.53
CA GLN A 9 2.00 -1.23 -12.23
C GLN A 9 2.80 -0.96 -10.96
N LYS A 10 3.91 -0.24 -11.11
CA LYS A 10 4.76 0.27 -10.03
C LYS A 10 5.07 1.74 -10.26
N GLY A 11 5.30 2.47 -9.19
CA GLY A 11 5.80 3.84 -9.30
C GLY A 11 6.98 4.07 -8.39
N TYR A 12 7.47 5.31 -8.33
CA TYR A 12 8.77 5.63 -7.74
C TYR A 12 8.64 6.48 -6.48
N ASP A 13 9.21 6.01 -5.39
CA ASP A 13 9.34 6.81 -4.17
C ASP A 13 10.67 7.58 -4.23
N ALA A 14 10.59 8.89 -4.44
CA ALA A 14 11.77 9.76 -4.55
C ALA A 14 12.54 9.90 -3.22
N GLY A 15 11.86 9.77 -2.07
CA GLY A 15 12.50 9.82 -0.76
C GLY A 15 13.36 8.59 -0.49
N LYS A 16 12.88 7.41 -0.89
CA LYS A 16 13.59 6.13 -0.75
C LYS A 16 14.40 5.74 -1.98
N LYS A 17 14.26 6.49 -3.07
CA LYS A 17 14.89 6.27 -4.38
C LYS A 17 14.65 4.86 -4.93
N VAL A 18 13.44 4.34 -4.74
CA VAL A 18 13.10 2.96 -5.12
C VAL A 18 11.76 2.87 -5.83
N SER A 19 11.67 2.06 -6.88
CA SER A 19 10.41 1.76 -7.57
C SER A 19 9.69 0.59 -6.90
N GLY A 20 8.38 0.68 -6.70
CA GLY A 20 7.61 -0.42 -6.15
C GLY A 20 6.12 -0.13 -5.98
N ILE A 21 5.53 -0.87 -5.06
CA ILE A 21 4.14 -0.75 -4.60
C ILE A 21 4.12 -0.63 -3.08
N LYS A 22 3.04 -0.07 -2.54
CA LYS A 22 2.72 -0.01 -1.12
C LYS A 22 1.46 -0.82 -0.85
N ARG A 23 1.42 -1.50 0.29
CA ARG A 23 0.23 -2.22 0.79
C ARG A 23 -0.21 -1.54 2.08
N HIS A 24 -1.40 -0.95 2.05
CA HIS A 24 -2.05 -0.33 3.20
C HIS A 24 -3.05 -1.34 3.76
N ILE A 25 -2.76 -1.90 4.93
CA ILE A 25 -3.54 -2.97 5.54
C ILE A 25 -4.19 -2.43 6.82
N ALA A 26 -5.52 -2.46 6.88
CA ALA A 26 -6.27 -2.20 8.09
C ALA A 26 -6.52 -3.52 8.82
N VAL A 27 -6.19 -3.58 10.11
CA VAL A 27 -6.36 -4.77 10.96
C VAL A 27 -7.11 -4.41 12.24
N ASP A 28 -7.77 -5.39 12.86
CA ASP A 28 -8.34 -5.24 14.19
C ASP A 28 -7.33 -5.50 15.31
N THR A 29 -7.80 -5.52 16.56
CA THR A 29 -7.00 -5.77 17.76
C THR A 29 -6.44 -7.19 17.85
N LEU A 30 -7.02 -8.16 17.13
CA LEU A 30 -6.50 -9.52 17.03
C LEU A 30 -5.54 -9.68 15.84
N GLY A 31 -5.36 -8.64 15.03
CA GLY A 31 -4.50 -8.63 13.84
C GLY A 31 -5.18 -9.19 12.59
N LEU A 32 -6.50 -9.39 12.60
CA LEU A 32 -7.22 -9.88 11.42
C LEU A 32 -7.38 -8.75 10.38
N PRO A 33 -7.05 -8.98 9.10
CA PRO A 33 -7.18 -7.96 8.06
C PRO A 33 -8.65 -7.65 7.70
N HIS A 34 -9.03 -6.38 7.76
CA HIS A 34 -10.34 -5.88 7.36
C HIS A 34 -10.33 -5.17 6.00
N ALA A 35 -9.18 -4.65 5.57
CA ALA A 35 -9.02 -4.05 4.25
C ALA A 35 -7.57 -4.10 3.77
N ILE A 36 -7.40 -4.23 2.45
CA ILE A 36 -6.11 -4.07 1.77
C ILE A 36 -6.27 -3.10 0.60
N ALA A 37 -5.51 -2.02 0.61
CA ALA A 37 -5.31 -1.15 -0.54
C ALA A 37 -3.88 -1.29 -1.05
N VAL A 38 -3.72 -1.67 -2.32
CA VAL A 38 -2.43 -1.72 -3.00
C VAL A 38 -2.33 -0.50 -3.90
N THR A 39 -1.24 0.24 -3.76
CA THR A 39 -0.97 1.45 -4.55
C THR A 39 0.46 1.42 -5.08
N THR A 40 0.76 2.23 -6.08
CA THR A 40 2.13 2.52 -6.52
C THR A 40 2.92 3.27 -5.43
N ALA A 41 4.25 3.24 -5.48
CA ALA A 41 5.11 3.70 -4.38
C ALA A 41 5.10 5.22 -4.15
N GLU A 42 4.74 6.03 -5.13
CA GLU A 42 4.61 7.49 -5.02
C GLU A 42 3.40 7.91 -4.19
N VAL A 43 2.42 7.04 -4.01
CA VAL A 43 1.24 7.34 -3.19
C VAL A 43 1.66 7.48 -1.73
N THR A 44 1.20 8.56 -1.09
CA THR A 44 1.47 8.83 0.33
C THR A 44 0.70 7.86 1.22
N ASP A 45 1.25 7.56 2.40
CA ASP A 45 0.62 6.62 3.33
C ASP A 45 -0.74 7.13 3.81
N ARG A 46 -0.93 8.45 3.93
CA ARG A 46 -2.23 9.06 4.22
C ARG A 46 -3.28 8.74 3.16
N ASN A 47 -2.94 8.97 1.87
CA ASN A 47 -3.88 8.71 0.78
C ASN A 47 -4.18 7.22 0.64
N GLY A 48 -3.16 6.38 0.80
CA GLY A 48 -3.30 4.93 0.83
C GLY A 48 -4.17 4.42 2.00
N ALA A 49 -4.00 4.98 3.19
CA ALA A 49 -4.83 4.67 4.36
C ALA A 49 -6.29 5.06 4.13
N LEU A 50 -6.57 6.24 3.58
CA LEU A 50 -7.94 6.64 3.22
C LEU A 50 -8.58 5.70 2.20
N GLN A 51 -7.80 5.21 1.22
CA GLN A 51 -8.30 4.19 0.29
C GLN A 51 -8.57 2.85 0.98
N ALA A 52 -7.71 2.42 1.91
CA ALA A 52 -7.93 1.20 2.69
C ALA A 52 -9.19 1.32 3.56
N LEU A 53 -9.37 2.44 4.27
CA LEU A 53 -10.55 2.69 5.11
C LEU A 53 -11.84 2.72 4.30
N LYS A 54 -11.85 3.31 3.09
CA LYS A 54 -13.01 3.26 2.19
C LYS A 54 -13.38 1.83 1.74
N ARG A 55 -12.40 0.91 1.72
CA ARG A 55 -12.61 -0.51 1.39
C ARG A 55 -12.95 -1.37 2.61
N CYS A 56 -12.71 -0.84 3.81
CA CYS A 56 -12.99 -1.52 5.06
C CYS A 56 -14.50 -1.65 5.23
N ARG A 57 -14.99 -2.89 5.13
CA ARG A 57 -16.35 -3.21 5.51
C ARG A 57 -16.31 -3.54 7.00
N VAL A 58 -16.87 -2.64 7.81
CA VAL A 58 -17.13 -2.88 9.23
C VAL A 58 -18.42 -3.70 9.34
#